data_AF-A0A1M7TC93-F1
#
_entry.id   AF-A0A1M7TC93-F1
#
_cell.length_a   1.000
_cell.length_b   1.000
_cell.length_c   1.000
_cell.angle_alpha   90.00
_cell.angle_beta   90.00
_cell.angle_gamma   90.00
#
_symmetry.space_group_name_H-M   'P 1'
#
loop_
_entity.id
_entity.type
_entity.pdbx_description
1 polymer ?
#
loop_
_entity_poly.entity_id
_entity_poly.type
_entity_poly.pdbx_seq_one_letter_code
_entity_poly.pdbx_strand_id
1 'polypeptide(L)'
;MTYLPMKLNSKLLSLLAFLPVLLAACGGDSPPAPVPVTPPVVTPPEPPVVPPVTPPVNPPVTPPVQPTPSDPSKPDWFTLFGRCEHPRTGQQPNGMPYLDIQGTLNDELRWMHSYIDDGYLWYKEIPTNLNMADYKTPLDYFAVLKTPAVTASGRLKDRFHFSYPSEVWSAMSNEGVSLSYGITWSRTPTGVLPRV
;
A
#
# COMPACT_ATOMS: atom_id res chain seq x y z
N MET A 1 34.89 -43.44 29.46
CA MET A 1 35.68 -44.52 28.84
C MET A 1 34.85 -45.16 27.74
N THR A 2 35.09 -44.81 26.48
CA THR A 2 35.26 -45.72 25.32
C THR A 2 35.37 -44.89 24.04
N TYR A 3 36.49 -45.04 23.36
CA TYR A 3 36.77 -44.51 22.02
C TYR A 3 36.28 -45.51 20.97
N LEU A 4 35.82 -45.02 19.82
CA LEU A 4 35.88 -45.79 18.58
C LEU A 4 36.09 -44.86 17.36
N PRO A 5 37.22 -44.98 16.65
CA PRO A 5 37.54 -44.18 15.47
C PRO A 5 37.05 -44.88 14.19
N MET A 6 36.40 -44.12 13.29
CA MET A 6 36.07 -44.63 11.95
C MET A 6 36.97 -43.98 10.89
N LYS A 7 37.73 -44.87 10.24
CA LYS A 7 38.77 -44.68 9.22
C LYS A 7 38.32 -43.82 8.03
N LEU A 8 39.20 -42.90 7.65
CA LEU A 8 39.21 -42.18 6.38
C LEU A 8 39.79 -43.09 5.28
N ASN A 9 39.00 -43.42 4.25
CA ASN A 9 39.49 -44.08 3.05
C ASN A 9 39.63 -43.07 1.91
N SER A 10 40.88 -42.69 1.67
CA SER A 10 41.37 -41.97 0.50
C SER A 10 41.51 -42.96 -0.67
N LYS A 11 40.62 -42.88 -1.67
CA LYS A 11 40.84 -43.20 -3.10
C LYS A 11 39.62 -42.76 -3.91
N LEU A 12 39.70 -41.63 -4.63
CA LEU A 12 39.60 -41.60 -6.09
C LEU A 12 39.73 -40.16 -6.61
N LEU A 13 40.69 -40.00 -7.51
CA LEU A 13 41.04 -38.82 -8.26
C LEU A 13 39.96 -38.45 -9.29
N SER A 14 39.84 -37.14 -9.53
CA SER A 14 39.74 -36.48 -10.84
C SER A 14 38.53 -36.78 -11.73
N LEU A 15 37.73 -35.74 -12.01
CA LEU A 15 37.64 -35.19 -13.38
C LEU A 15 36.98 -33.80 -13.35
N LEU A 16 37.71 -32.80 -13.86
CA LEU A 16 37.16 -31.53 -14.32
C LEU A 16 36.24 -31.80 -15.53
N ALA A 17 35.02 -31.25 -15.49
CA ALA A 17 34.24 -31.00 -16.69
C ALA A 17 33.56 -29.64 -16.56
N PHE A 18 34.15 -28.64 -17.24
CA PHE A 18 33.51 -27.38 -17.60
C PHE A 18 32.26 -27.68 -18.44
N LEU A 19 31.08 -27.29 -17.96
CA LEU A 19 29.86 -27.26 -18.78
C LEU A 19 29.42 -25.80 -18.95
N PRO A 20 29.43 -25.24 -20.18
CA PRO A 20 28.93 -23.90 -20.44
C PRO A 20 27.40 -23.89 -20.39
N VAL A 21 26.83 -23.01 -19.56
CA VAL A 21 25.38 -22.72 -19.54
C VAL A 21 25.06 -21.93 -20.81
N LEU A 22 24.44 -22.61 -21.78
CA LEU A 22 23.85 -21.98 -22.96
C LEU A 22 22.60 -21.20 -22.53
N LEU A 23 22.62 -19.87 -22.76
CA LEU A 23 21.43 -19.01 -22.78
C LEU A 23 20.48 -19.52 -23.88
N ALA A 24 19.42 -20.22 -23.49
CA ALA A 24 18.28 -20.45 -24.37
C ALA A 24 17.39 -19.20 -24.33
N ALA A 25 17.48 -18.39 -25.38
CA ALA A 25 16.47 -17.40 -25.71
C ALA A 25 15.15 -18.13 -25.98
N CYS A 26 14.12 -17.88 -25.17
CA CYS A 26 12.75 -18.23 -25.52
C CYS A 26 12.20 -17.10 -26.40
N GLY A 27 12.47 -17.20 -27.70
CA GLY A 27 11.72 -16.53 -28.75
C GLY A 27 10.94 -17.59 -29.52
N GLY A 28 9.64 -17.42 -29.68
CA GLY A 28 8.81 -18.39 -30.41
C GLY A 28 7.31 -18.14 -30.28
N ASP A 29 6.83 -17.06 -30.89
CA ASP A 29 5.42 -16.86 -31.24
C ASP A 29 4.91 -17.97 -32.18
N SER A 30 3.67 -18.42 -31.98
CA SER A 30 2.89 -19.15 -32.98
C SER A 30 1.42 -18.78 -32.86
N PRO A 31 0.81 -18.15 -33.87
CA PRO A 31 -0.62 -17.87 -33.87
C PRO A 31 -1.43 -19.15 -34.15
N PRO A 32 -2.60 -19.34 -33.54
CA PRO A 32 -3.47 -20.47 -33.82
C PRO A 32 -4.08 -20.39 -35.23
N ALA A 33 -4.37 -21.57 -35.79
CA ALA A 33 -4.91 -21.78 -37.13
C ALA A 33 -6.26 -21.05 -37.36
N PRO A 34 -6.57 -20.66 -38.62
CA PRO A 34 -7.85 -20.03 -38.93
C PRO A 34 -8.98 -21.05 -38.83
N VAL A 35 -9.95 -20.78 -37.96
CA VAL A 35 -11.25 -21.45 -37.93
C VAL A 35 -12.04 -21.06 -39.19
N PRO A 36 -12.73 -22.00 -39.86
CA PRO A 36 -13.61 -21.65 -40.98
C PRO A 36 -14.85 -20.95 -40.43
N VAL A 37 -14.98 -19.65 -40.73
CA VAL A 37 -16.20 -18.89 -40.50
C VAL A 37 -17.19 -19.18 -41.61
N THR A 38 -18.29 -19.87 -41.28
CA THR A 38 -19.47 -19.95 -42.13
C THR A 38 -20.09 -18.56 -42.24
N PRO A 39 -20.41 -18.05 -43.45
CA PRO A 39 -21.06 -16.75 -43.61
C PRO A 39 -22.46 -16.76 -42.97
N PRO A 40 -22.88 -15.66 -42.31
CA PRO A 40 -24.22 -15.58 -41.72
C PRO A 40 -25.29 -15.57 -42.81
N VAL A 41 -26.30 -16.42 -42.66
CA VAL A 41 -27.55 -16.36 -43.41
C VAL A 41 -28.26 -15.05 -43.05
N VAL A 42 -28.41 -14.16 -44.02
CA VAL A 42 -29.19 -12.93 -43.87
C VAL A 42 -30.67 -13.28 -43.96
N THR A 43 -31.36 -13.23 -42.82
CA THR A 43 -32.83 -13.26 -42.78
C THR A 43 -33.41 -11.88 -43.13
N PRO A 44 -34.55 -11.80 -43.86
CA PRO A 44 -35.21 -10.54 -44.18
C PRO A 44 -35.66 -9.76 -42.93
N PRO A 45 -35.71 -8.42 -42.95
CA PRO A 45 -36.16 -7.63 -41.81
C PRO A 45 -37.66 -7.81 -41.56
N GLU A 46 -38.00 -8.25 -40.34
CA GLU A 46 -39.36 -8.31 -39.82
C GLU A 46 -39.85 -6.89 -39.45
N PRO A 47 -41.14 -6.53 -39.66
CA PRO A 47 -41.69 -5.22 -39.32
C PRO A 47 -41.55 -4.88 -37.82
N PRO A 48 -41.44 -3.59 -37.46
CA PRO A 48 -41.11 -3.18 -36.10
C PRO A 48 -42.27 -3.48 -35.13
N VAL A 49 -42.07 -4.49 -34.28
CA VAL A 49 -42.91 -4.70 -33.10
C VAL A 49 -42.44 -3.75 -32.00
N VAL A 50 -43.29 -2.79 -31.65
CA VAL A 50 -43.05 -1.84 -30.55
C VAL A 50 -43.09 -2.61 -29.22
N PRO A 51 -42.00 -2.65 -28.43
CA PRO A 51 -42.04 -3.23 -27.09
C PRO A 51 -42.88 -2.35 -26.15
N PRO A 52 -43.63 -2.92 -25.19
CA PRO A 52 -44.33 -2.13 -24.20
C PRO A 52 -43.33 -1.30 -23.38
N VAL A 53 -43.56 0.01 -23.32
CA VAL A 53 -42.77 0.95 -22.54
C VAL A 53 -42.94 0.62 -21.06
N THR A 54 -41.93 -0.01 -20.46
CA THR A 54 -41.79 -0.06 -19.00
C THR A 54 -41.37 1.32 -18.49
N PRO A 55 -42.02 1.86 -17.43
CA PRO A 55 -41.62 3.14 -16.84
C PRO A 55 -40.15 3.12 -16.38
N PRO A 56 -39.46 4.27 -16.37
CA PRO A 56 -38.08 4.34 -15.90
C PRO A 56 -38.00 3.91 -14.43
N VAL A 57 -37.27 2.83 -14.17
CA VAL A 57 -36.87 2.46 -12.80
C VAL A 57 -35.85 3.49 -12.35
N ASN A 58 -36.26 4.37 -11.42
CA ASN A 58 -35.32 5.24 -10.73
C ASN A 58 -34.24 4.37 -10.05
N PRO A 59 -32.93 4.72 -10.18
CA PRO A 59 -31.89 4.06 -9.41
C PRO A 59 -32.21 4.19 -7.91
N PRO A 60 -31.89 3.18 -7.07
CA PRO A 60 -32.07 3.29 -5.63
C PRO A 60 -31.33 4.51 -5.12
N VAL A 61 -32.08 5.48 -4.60
CA VAL A 61 -31.52 6.60 -3.83
C VAL A 61 -30.83 5.96 -2.63
N THR A 62 -29.50 5.96 -2.65
CA THR A 62 -28.71 5.59 -1.48
C THR A 62 -29.08 6.57 -0.37
N PRO A 63 -29.59 6.12 0.79
CA PRO A 63 -29.81 7.00 1.93
C PRO A 63 -28.49 7.71 2.28
N PRO A 64 -28.51 8.97 2.74
CA PRO A 64 -27.29 9.60 3.25
C PRO A 64 -26.68 8.67 4.31
N VAL A 65 -25.42 8.29 4.11
CA VAL A 65 -24.70 7.42 5.04
C VAL A 65 -24.63 8.16 6.37
N GLN A 66 -25.47 7.72 7.31
CA GLN A 66 -25.48 8.28 8.65
C GLN A 66 -24.14 7.93 9.31
N PRO A 67 -23.45 8.90 9.94
CA PRO A 67 -22.18 8.63 10.59
C PRO A 67 -22.35 7.48 11.59
N THR A 68 -21.43 6.51 11.53
CA THR A 68 -21.39 5.41 12.49
C THR A 68 -21.43 5.99 13.91
N PRO A 69 -22.37 5.56 14.78
CA PRO A 69 -22.39 5.98 16.18
C PRO A 69 -21.07 5.55 16.83
N SER A 70 -20.25 6.50 17.25
CA SER A 70 -19.08 6.19 18.07
C SER A 70 -19.54 5.98 19.51
N ASP A 71 -19.01 4.94 20.15
CA ASP A 71 -19.20 4.69 21.58
C ASP A 71 -18.46 5.80 22.36
N PRO A 72 -19.16 6.66 23.11
CA PRO A 72 -18.53 7.79 23.80
C PRO A 72 -17.54 7.38 24.90
N SER A 73 -17.46 6.09 25.26
CA SER A 73 -16.46 5.58 26.20
C SER A 73 -15.07 5.40 25.58
N LYS A 74 -14.95 5.44 24.25
CA LYS A 74 -13.69 5.26 23.52
C LYS A 74 -13.46 6.39 22.52
N PRO A 75 -12.21 6.83 22.33
CA PRO A 75 -11.94 7.82 21.31
C PRO A 75 -12.27 7.27 19.92
N ASP A 76 -12.69 8.15 19.01
CA ASP A 76 -13.04 7.82 17.63
C ASP A 76 -11.89 7.05 16.93
N TRP A 77 -10.62 7.38 17.21
CA TRP A 77 -9.46 6.72 16.60
C TRP A 77 -9.40 5.23 16.94
N PHE A 78 -9.93 4.83 18.10
CA PHE A 78 -9.97 3.43 18.51
C PHE A 78 -11.16 2.68 17.89
N THR A 79 -12.32 3.33 17.79
CA THR A 79 -13.56 2.69 17.32
C THR A 79 -13.65 2.62 15.79
N LEU A 80 -13.02 3.58 15.11
CA LEU A 80 -12.96 3.68 13.65
C LEU A 80 -11.71 3.02 13.05
N PHE A 81 -10.84 2.46 13.89
CA PHE A 81 -9.64 1.76 13.43
C PHE A 81 -9.98 0.66 12.42
N GLY A 82 -9.32 0.69 11.26
CA GLY A 82 -9.51 -0.29 10.19
C GLY A 82 -10.79 -0.10 9.37
N ARG A 83 -11.61 0.93 9.60
CA ARG A 83 -12.75 1.23 8.72
C ARG A 83 -12.28 2.03 7.52
N CYS A 84 -12.18 1.37 6.37
CA CYS A 84 -11.63 1.97 5.16
C CYS A 84 -12.67 2.03 4.04
N GLU A 85 -12.66 3.10 3.24
CA GLU A 85 -13.45 3.19 1.99
C GLU A 85 -12.98 2.13 1.00
N HIS A 86 -11.66 1.88 0.97
CA HIS A 86 -11.04 0.83 0.17
C HIS A 86 -10.21 -0.12 1.06
N PRO A 87 -10.83 -1.13 1.69
CA PRO A 87 -10.15 -2.09 2.55
C PRO A 87 -9.07 -2.87 1.78
N ARG A 88 -7.89 -3.03 2.37
CA ARG A 88 -6.84 -3.86 1.77
C ARG A 88 -7.21 -5.33 1.89
N THR A 89 -6.90 -6.08 0.85
CA THR A 89 -7.10 -7.54 0.83
C THR A 89 -5.77 -8.27 0.95
N GLY A 90 -5.78 -9.48 1.49
CA GLY A 90 -4.61 -10.35 1.56
C GLY A 90 -3.93 -10.33 2.92
N GLN A 91 -2.62 -10.61 2.92
CA GLN A 91 -1.80 -10.72 4.12
C GLN A 91 -0.81 -9.56 4.22
N GLN A 92 -0.59 -9.11 5.45
CA GLN A 92 0.48 -8.20 5.84
C GLN A 92 1.84 -8.91 5.69
N PRO A 93 2.96 -8.17 5.66
CA PRO A 93 4.32 -8.76 5.59
C PRO A 93 4.66 -9.73 6.73
N ASN A 94 3.97 -9.64 7.87
CA ASN A 94 4.10 -10.54 9.01
C ASN A 94 3.28 -11.84 8.87
N GLY A 95 2.58 -12.04 7.75
CA GLY A 95 1.74 -13.21 7.46
C GLY A 95 0.33 -13.16 8.06
N MET A 96 -0.03 -12.11 8.81
CA MET A 96 -1.39 -11.95 9.35
C MET A 96 -2.31 -11.27 8.32
N PRO A 97 -3.62 -11.56 8.30
CA PRO A 97 -4.56 -10.86 7.42
C PRO A 97 -4.66 -9.37 7.80
N TYR A 98 -4.98 -8.50 6.84
CA TYR A 98 -5.38 -7.13 7.16
C TYR A 98 -6.68 -7.14 7.99
N LEU A 99 -6.75 -6.28 9.01
CA LEU A 99 -7.95 -6.12 9.86
C LEU A 99 -8.91 -5.06 9.31
N ASP A 100 -8.71 -4.64 8.06
CA ASP A 100 -9.50 -3.60 7.43
C ASP A 100 -10.92 -4.12 7.13
N ILE A 101 -11.92 -3.32 7.46
CA ILE A 101 -13.34 -3.55 7.20
C ILE A 101 -13.90 -2.42 6.34
N GLN A 102 -14.99 -2.71 5.64
CA GLN A 102 -15.67 -1.71 4.81
C GLN A 102 -16.21 -0.57 5.67
N GLY A 103 -15.81 0.66 5.32
CA GLY A 103 -16.23 1.91 5.95
C GLY A 103 -16.55 2.96 4.90
N THR A 104 -16.46 4.23 5.30
CA THR A 104 -16.63 5.37 4.40
C THR A 104 -15.45 6.32 4.49
N LEU A 105 -15.29 7.19 3.49
CA LEU A 105 -14.32 8.29 3.55
C LEU A 105 -14.48 9.10 4.83
N ASN A 106 -15.71 9.39 5.26
CA ASN A 106 -15.96 10.15 6.47
C ASN A 106 -15.49 9.42 7.74
N ASP A 107 -15.59 8.09 7.79
CA ASP A 107 -15.04 7.31 8.92
C ASP A 107 -13.51 7.41 8.95
N GLU A 108 -12.84 7.37 7.81
CA GLU A 108 -11.38 7.56 7.71
C GLU A 108 -10.97 8.96 8.16
N LEU A 109 -11.66 10.01 7.71
CA LEU A 109 -11.37 11.39 8.10
C LEU A 109 -11.58 11.63 9.61
N ARG A 110 -12.64 11.06 10.20
CA ARG A 110 -12.87 11.11 11.65
C ARG A 110 -11.80 10.35 12.43
N TRP A 111 -11.38 9.18 11.94
CA TRP A 111 -10.28 8.43 12.52
C TRP A 111 -8.99 9.26 12.53
N MET A 112 -8.65 9.88 11.40
CA MET A 112 -7.44 10.71 11.28
C MET A 112 -7.46 11.92 12.20
N HIS A 113 -8.59 12.63 12.28
CA HIS A 113 -8.71 13.80 13.14
C HIS A 113 -8.52 13.43 14.61
N SER A 114 -9.23 12.40 15.07
CA SER A 114 -9.13 11.95 16.46
C SER A 114 -7.77 11.33 16.81
N TYR A 115 -7.10 10.68 15.86
CA TYR A 115 -5.74 10.16 16.04
C TYR A 115 -4.71 11.29 16.19
N ILE A 116 -4.84 12.34 15.37
CA ILE A 116 -4.00 13.53 15.45
C ILE A 116 -4.28 14.30 16.74
N ASP A 117 -5.54 14.49 17.13
CA ASP A 117 -5.88 15.20 18.37
C ASP A 117 -5.30 14.54 19.62
N ASP A 118 -5.18 13.21 19.63
CA ASP A 118 -4.64 12.44 20.76
C ASP A 118 -3.10 12.30 20.70
N GLY A 119 -2.53 12.09 19.51
CA GLY A 119 -1.12 11.73 19.34
C GLY A 119 -0.18 12.84 18.87
N TYR A 120 -0.70 13.97 18.37
CA TYR A 120 0.13 15.00 17.76
C TYR A 120 0.64 16.04 18.76
N LEU A 121 1.93 16.35 18.68
CA LEU A 121 2.61 17.24 19.62
C LEU A 121 2.02 18.67 19.66
N TRP A 122 1.53 19.18 18.52
CA TRP A 122 1.00 20.53 18.38
C TRP A 122 -0.50 20.55 18.08
N TYR A 123 -1.26 19.60 18.62
CA TYR A 123 -2.70 19.46 18.37
C TYR A 123 -3.49 20.75 18.59
N LYS A 124 -3.11 21.56 19.60
CA LYS A 124 -3.74 22.86 19.90
C LYS A 124 -3.56 23.94 18.83
N GLU A 125 -2.60 23.76 17.91
CA GLU A 125 -2.28 24.73 16.85
C GLU A 125 -2.91 24.35 15.51
N ILE A 126 -3.64 23.23 15.45
CA ILE A 126 -4.36 22.82 14.25
C ILE A 126 -5.56 23.77 14.04
N PRO A 127 -5.80 24.26 12.81
CA PRO A 127 -6.94 25.12 12.54
C PRO A 127 -8.27 24.44 12.93
N THR A 128 -9.08 25.11 13.73
CA THR A 128 -10.38 24.58 14.21
C THR A 128 -11.50 24.69 13.19
N ASN A 129 -11.25 25.38 12.07
CA ASN A 129 -12.21 25.66 11.01
C ASN A 129 -12.09 24.69 9.82
N LEU A 130 -11.47 23.52 10.00
CA LEU A 130 -11.37 22.49 8.97
C LEU A 130 -12.67 21.70 8.92
N ASN A 131 -13.32 21.67 7.75
CA ASN A 131 -14.49 20.83 7.52
C ASN A 131 -14.10 19.58 6.72
N MET A 132 -14.37 18.39 7.26
CA MET A 132 -14.06 17.11 6.61
C MET A 132 -14.72 16.98 5.23
N ALA A 133 -15.88 17.60 5.01
CA ALA A 133 -16.61 17.54 3.74
C ALA A 133 -15.89 18.21 2.57
N ASP A 134 -14.90 19.09 2.85
CA ASP A 134 -14.14 19.79 1.81
C ASP A 134 -13.05 18.90 1.18
N TYR A 135 -12.75 17.75 1.79
CA TYR A 135 -11.66 16.86 1.39
C TYR A 135 -12.18 15.61 0.69
N LYS A 136 -11.59 15.29 -0.46
CA LYS A 136 -11.96 14.12 -1.28
C LYS A 136 -11.10 12.89 -1.02
N THR A 137 -9.95 13.08 -0.38
CA THR A 137 -9.04 11.99 -0.04
C THR A 137 -8.53 12.14 1.39
N PRO A 138 -8.21 11.04 2.09
CA PRO A 138 -7.61 11.10 3.42
C PRO A 138 -6.25 11.80 3.42
N LEU A 139 -5.50 11.69 2.32
CA LEU A 139 -4.17 12.31 2.17
C LEU A 139 -4.26 13.84 2.13
N ASP A 140 -5.25 14.39 1.43
CA ASP A 140 -5.45 15.85 1.38
C ASP A 140 -5.80 16.40 2.77
N TYR A 141 -6.62 15.66 3.52
CA TYR A 141 -6.96 16.03 4.89
C TYR A 141 -5.77 15.89 5.84
N PHE A 142 -4.97 14.83 5.71
CA PHE A 142 -3.74 14.69 6.48
C PHE A 142 -2.83 15.90 6.30
N ALA A 143 -2.65 16.37 5.06
CA ALA A 143 -1.70 17.43 4.74
C ALA A 143 -1.99 18.76 5.45
N VAL A 144 -3.27 19.01 5.79
CA VAL A 144 -3.73 20.22 6.51
C VAL A 144 -3.80 20.04 8.03
N LEU A 145 -3.84 18.81 8.53
CA LEU A 145 -3.86 18.49 9.96
C LEU A 145 -2.48 18.66 10.61
N LYS A 146 -1.95 19.89 10.56
CA LYS A 146 -0.66 20.26 11.13
C LYS A 146 -0.64 21.73 11.55
N THR A 147 0.35 22.11 12.34
CA THR A 147 0.56 23.53 12.71
C THR A 147 1.01 24.36 11.49
N PRO A 148 0.37 25.51 11.22
CA PRO A 148 0.83 26.46 10.21
C PRO A 148 1.97 27.37 10.72
N ALA A 149 2.38 27.23 11.98
CA ALA A 149 3.39 28.10 12.58
C ALA A 149 4.76 27.94 11.93
N VAL A 150 5.50 29.06 11.87
CA VAL A 150 6.90 29.11 11.45
C VAL A 150 7.79 29.39 12.65
N THR A 151 8.99 28.81 12.64
CA THR A 151 10.03 29.10 13.62
C THR A 151 10.65 30.47 13.35
N ALA A 152 11.38 31.01 14.33
CA ALA A 152 12.10 32.28 14.18
C ALA A 152 13.12 32.28 13.02
N SER A 153 13.57 31.11 12.55
CA SER A 153 14.44 30.96 11.39
C SER A 153 13.69 30.92 10.04
N GLY A 154 12.37 31.18 10.04
CA GLY A 154 11.54 31.19 8.84
C GLY A 154 11.20 29.80 8.27
N ARG A 155 11.47 28.74 9.02
CA ARG A 155 11.14 27.36 8.62
C ARG A 155 9.78 26.97 9.19
N LEU A 156 9.05 26.09 8.52
CA LEU A 156 7.86 25.48 9.11
C LEU A 156 8.24 24.81 10.44
N LYS A 157 7.41 25.01 11.45
CA LYS A 157 7.57 24.37 12.75
C LYS A 157 7.45 22.86 12.61
N ASP A 158 6.47 22.42 11.84
CA ASP A 158 6.31 21.02 11.47
C ASP A 158 6.91 20.72 10.09
N ARG A 159 8.09 20.07 10.12
CA ARG A 159 8.78 19.55 8.92
C ARG A 159 8.74 18.03 8.84
N PHE A 160 8.12 17.38 9.82
CA PHE A 160 8.15 15.94 9.98
C PHE A 160 6.77 15.31 9.78
N HIS A 161 5.78 16.12 9.36
CA HIS A 161 4.49 15.66 8.90
C HIS A 161 4.55 15.08 7.49
N PHE A 162 4.61 13.75 7.39
CA PHE A 162 4.58 13.04 6.13
C PHE A 162 3.86 11.70 6.29
N SER A 163 3.40 11.15 5.17
CA SER A 163 2.79 9.83 5.09
C SER A 163 3.55 8.99 4.07
N TYR A 164 3.63 7.68 4.31
CA TYR A 164 4.11 6.71 3.34
C TYR A 164 3.01 5.69 3.03
N PRO A 165 2.93 5.20 1.78
CA PRO A 165 2.16 4.01 1.48
C PRO A 165 2.63 2.83 2.34
N SER A 166 1.71 1.93 2.70
CA SER A 166 1.99 0.83 3.63
C SER A 166 3.08 -0.12 3.11
N GLU A 167 3.07 -0.37 1.80
CA GLU A 167 4.04 -1.17 1.07
C GLU A 167 5.44 -0.54 1.09
N VAL A 168 5.54 0.78 0.90
CA VAL A 168 6.81 1.52 0.97
C VAL A 168 7.37 1.49 2.39
N TRP A 169 6.52 1.74 3.39
CA TRP A 169 6.91 1.65 4.80
C TRP A 169 7.41 0.25 5.17
N SER A 170 6.72 -0.79 4.68
CA SER A 170 7.08 -2.18 4.93
C SER A 170 8.42 -2.55 4.32
N ALA A 171 8.68 -2.12 3.08
CA ALA A 171 9.97 -2.28 2.43
C ALA A 171 11.08 -1.57 3.23
N MET A 172 10.90 -0.28 3.55
CA MET A 172 11.89 0.49 4.32
C MET A 172 12.20 -0.12 5.69
N SER A 173 11.17 -0.63 6.37
CA SER A 173 11.29 -1.15 7.74
C SER A 173 11.88 -2.57 7.79
N ASN A 174 11.70 -3.39 6.75
CA ASN A 174 12.14 -4.79 6.74
C ASN A 174 13.37 -5.04 5.85
N GLU A 175 13.57 -4.26 4.79
CA GLU A 175 14.64 -4.49 3.80
C GLU A 175 15.95 -3.78 4.14
N GLY A 176 15.94 -2.87 5.14
CA GLY A 176 17.12 -2.13 5.59
C GLY A 176 18.00 -2.87 6.62
N VAL A 177 17.56 -4.02 7.14
CA VAL A 177 18.30 -4.77 8.16
C VAL A 177 19.38 -5.62 7.49
N SER A 178 20.52 -5.00 7.22
CA SER A 178 21.73 -5.72 6.78
C SER A 178 22.55 -6.16 7.99
N LEU A 179 22.86 -7.45 8.07
CA LEU A 179 23.85 -7.97 9.02
C LEU A 179 25.22 -7.46 8.57
N SER A 180 25.77 -6.50 9.30
CA SER A 180 27.09 -5.92 9.03
C SER A 180 27.94 -5.87 10.30
N TYR A 181 29.25 -5.75 10.13
CA TYR A 181 30.19 -5.54 11.24
C TYR A 181 30.11 -4.12 11.86
N GLY A 182 29.12 -3.29 11.45
CA GLY A 182 28.98 -1.91 11.94
C GLY A 182 30.05 -0.94 11.42
N ILE A 183 30.72 -1.27 10.32
CA ILE A 183 31.76 -0.42 9.73
C ILE A 183 31.14 0.49 8.65
N THR A 184 31.19 1.81 8.89
CA THR A 184 30.80 2.83 7.91
C THR A 184 32.05 3.51 7.35
N TRP A 185 32.24 3.44 6.03
CA TRP A 185 33.32 4.15 5.34
C TRP A 185 32.83 5.50 4.83
N SER A 186 33.59 6.56 5.09
CA SER A 186 33.38 7.87 4.45
C SER A 186 34.66 8.33 3.78
N ARG A 187 34.52 8.97 2.62
CA ARG A 187 35.63 9.60 1.89
C ARG A 187 35.37 11.09 1.80
N THR A 188 36.29 11.87 2.35
CA THR A 188 36.27 13.33 2.22
C THR A 188 37.32 13.76 1.19
N PRO A 189 37.04 14.75 0.31
CA PRO A 189 38.04 15.29 -0.60
C PRO A 189 39.27 15.82 0.14
N THR A 190 40.42 15.76 -0.53
CA THR A 190 41.69 16.25 0.03
C THR A 190 41.56 17.73 0.43
N GLY A 191 41.91 18.05 1.68
CA GLY A 191 41.85 19.42 2.20
C GLY A 191 40.54 19.82 2.87
N VAL A 192 39.54 18.93 2.93
CA VAL A 192 38.32 19.15 3.73
C VAL A 192 38.38 18.23 4.96
N LEU A 193 38.25 18.82 6.16
CA LEU A 193 38.17 18.03 7.39
C LEU A 193 36.84 17.28 7.45
N PRO A 194 36.84 15.97 7.73
CA PRO A 194 35.60 15.21 7.89
C PRO A 194 34.80 15.81 9.05
N ARG A 195 33.54 16.20 8.78
CA ARG A 195 32.56 16.44 9.84
C ARG A 195 31.96 15.10 10.22
N VAL A 196 32.38 14.58 11.35
CA VAL A 196 31.66 13.55 12.12
C VAL A 196 30.63 14.23 13.00
#